data_AF-G5LPS9-F1
#
_entry.id   AF-G5LPS9-F1
#
_cell.length_a   1.000
_cell.length_b   1.000
_cell.length_c   1.000
_cell.angle_alpha   90.00
_cell.angle_beta   90.00
_cell.angle_gamma   90.00
#
_symmetry.space_group_name_H-M   'P 1'
#
loop_
_entity.id
_entity.type
_entity.pdbx_description
1 polymer ?
#
loop_
_entity_poly.entity_id
_entity_poly.type
_entity_poly.pdbx_seq_one_letter_code
_entity_poly.pdbx_strand_id
1 'polypeptide(L)' 'MDDITQENVMSFLTPVYLAGTLKGIVMVDVNQDNLNPLS' A
#
# COMPACT_ATOMS: atom_id res chain seq x y z
N MET A 1 -3.78 -15.34 -12.83
CA MET A 1 -3.57 -15.96 -11.52
C MET A 1 -3.11 -14.82 -10.67
N ASP A 2 -4.04 -14.11 -10.05
CA ASP A 2 -3.72 -12.91 -9.29
C ASP A 2 -3.00 -13.38 -8.03
N ASP A 3 -1.68 -13.16 -8.02
CA ASP A 3 -0.77 -13.48 -6.92
C ASP A 3 -0.93 -12.46 -5.78
N ILE A 4 -2.19 -12.16 -5.44
CA ILE A 4 -2.54 -11.43 -4.23
C ILE A 4 -2.33 -12.42 -3.10
N THR A 5 -1.13 -12.34 -2.50
CA THR A 5 -0.83 -12.93 -1.21
C THR A 5 -2.02 -12.70 -0.27
N GLN A 6 -2.61 -13.76 0.28
CA GLN A 6 -3.75 -13.71 1.19
C GLN A 6 -3.42 -13.06 2.55
N GLU A 7 -2.38 -12.22 2.61
CA GLU A 7 -2.04 -11.45 3.79
C GLU A 7 -3.02 -10.30 3.93
N ASN A 8 -3.56 -10.12 5.14
CA ASN A 8 -4.45 -9.01 5.44
C ASN A 8 -3.62 -7.71 5.52
N VAL A 9 -3.29 -7.18 4.35
CA VAL A 9 -2.50 -5.96 4.19
C VAL A 9 -3.40 -4.77 3.86
N MET A 10 -3.12 -3.62 4.47
CA MET A 10 -3.66 -2.33 4.06
C MET A 10 -2.59 -1.60 3.25
N SER A 11 -2.90 -1.25 2.00
CA SER A 11 -1.96 -0.52 1.14
C SER A 11 -2.33 0.96 1.05
N PHE A 12 -1.35 1.84 1.27
CA PHE A 12 -1.48 3.27 0.99
C PHE A 12 -0.87 3.57 -0.37
N LEU A 13 -1.68 4.17 -1.26
CA LEU A 13 -1.26 4.59 -2.59
C LEU A 13 -1.13 6.11 -2.64
N THR A 14 0.06 6.62 -2.95
CA THR A 14 0.28 8.05 -3.16
C THR A 14 0.81 8.32 -4.57
N PRO A 15 0.07 9.08 -5.40
CA PRO A 15 0.55 9.44 -6.72
C PRO A 15 1.71 10.43 -6.63
N VAL A 16 2.75 10.20 -7.44
CA VAL A 16 3.91 11.08 -7.55
C VAL A 16 3.76 11.94 -8.80
N TYR A 17 3.76 13.25 -8.62
CA TYR A 17 3.71 14.23 -9.70
C TYR A 17 5.04 14.97 -9.81
N LEU A 18 5.48 15.19 -11.06
CA LEU A 18 6.57 16.12 -11.36
C LEU A 18 6.07 17.13 -12.38
N ALA A 19 6.08 18.42 -12.00
CA ALA A 19 5.56 19.52 -12.81
C ALA A 19 4.13 19.25 -13.34
N GLY A 20 3.23 18.82 -12.47
CA GLY A 20 1.83 18.52 -12.80
C GLY A 20 1.59 17.24 -13.61
N THR A 21 2.66 16.52 -14.01
CA THR A 21 2.56 15.27 -14.75
C THR A 21 2.67 14.08 -13.80
N LEU A 22 1.73 13.13 -13.87
CA LEU A 22 1.81 11.87 -13.13
C LEU A 22 3.05 11.08 -13.60
N LYS A 23 3.93 10.75 -12.65
CA LYS A 23 5.16 9.97 -12.90
C LYS A 23 5.07 8.54 -12.39
N GLY A 24 4.20 8.27 -11.42
CA GLY A 24 3.99 6.94 -10.89
C GLY A 24 3.16 6.97 -9.62
N ILE A 25 3.08 5.83 -8.97
CA ILE A 25 2.40 5.64 -7.68
C ILE A 25 3.40 4.99 -6.74
N VAL A 26 3.55 5.54 -5.53
CA VAL A 26 4.24 4.85 -4.44
C VAL A 26 3.20 4.07 -3.67
N MET A 27 3.45 2.78 -3.48
CA MET A 27 2.64 1.89 -2.66
C MET A 27 3.40 1.55 -1.38
N VAL A 28 2.72 1.68 -0.26
CA VAL A 28 3.23 1.24 1.05
C VAL A 28 2.26 0.22 1.60
N ASP A 29 2.72 -1.01 1.75
CA ASP A 29 1.94 -2.09 2.34
C ASP A 29 2.14 -2.11 3.86
N VAL A 30 1.03 -2.16 4.59
CA VAL A 30 1.01 -2.30 6.04
C VAL A 30 0.37 -3.63 6.39
N ASN A 31 1.14 -4.52 7.01
CA ASN A 31 0.59 -5.74 7.58
C ASN A 31 -0.32 -5.38 8.77
N GLN A 32 -1.61 -5.72 8.67
CA GLN A 32 -2.60 -5.38 9.69
C GLN A 32 -2.38 -6.14 11.01
N ASP A 33 -1.66 -7.26 11.00
CA ASP A 33 -1.35 -8.01 12.23
C ASP A 33 -0.47 -7.16 13.17
N ASN A 34 0.34 -6.25 12.62
CA ASN A 34 1.16 -5.30 13.39
C ASN A 34 0.36 -4.11 13.94
N LEU A 35 -0.88 -3.93 13.49
CA LEU A 35 -1.74 -2.82 13.90
C LEU A 35 -2.73 -3.22 15.00
N ASN A 36 -2.72 -4.48 15.46
CA ASN A 36 -3.63 -4.95 16.49
C ASN A 36 -3.31 -4.27 17.83
N PRO A 37 -4.15 -3.34 18.33
CA PRO A 37 -3.84 -2.55 19.52
C PRO A 37 -4.13 -3.31 20.83
N LEU A 38 -4.54 -4.58 20.76
CA LEU A 38 -5.00 -5.39 21.88
C LEU A 38 -4.38 -6.81 21.91
N SER A 39 -3.22 -7.02 21.27
CA SER A 39 -2.44 -8.26 21.41
C SER A 39 -1.78 -8.42 22.78
#